data_AF-A0A5F0JMP9-F1
#
_entry.id   AF-A0A5F0JMP9-F1
#
_cell.length_a   1.000
_cell.length_b   1.000
_cell.length_c   1.000
_cell.angle_alpha   90.00
_cell.angle_beta   90.00
_cell.angle_gamma   90.00
#
_symmetry.space_group_name_H-M   'P 1'
#
loop_
_entity.id
_entity.type
_entity.pdbx_description
1 polymer ?
#
loop_
_entity_poly.entity_id
_entity_poly.type
_entity_poly.pdbx_seq_one_letter_code
_entity_poly.pdbx_strand_id
1 'polypeptide(L)'
;MPKHQPELARIYNVFGLSSNHELSTLLVNIENTKRFSDLLHAVEREFFMVPGEPSDEPEDTGHPVDDDCLVNSWGSTQAEYLKQFKAALPIAAANSIPAYEALVTGEKWSLDGENGSWDYDSLDELLEDNYGHDSDGDGHPASYRPGLYEGGTVYRGVVCKDDPACFLPDADDVTERMFENACDSDAGEWVDAYPDLSKVAKAELQIALAPLKAWARKHCQPEFFTIKDITPHIVTTEDVSRSRKS
;
A
#
# COMPACT_ATOMS: atom_id res chain seq x y z
N MET A 1 -24.41 25.78 -52.39
CA MET A 1 -25.10 26.51 -51.31
C MET A 1 -25.39 25.52 -50.20
N PRO A 2 -24.97 25.77 -48.95
CA PRO A 2 -25.30 24.89 -47.84
C PRO A 2 -26.83 24.82 -47.72
N LYS A 3 -27.39 23.61 -47.77
CA LYS A 3 -28.83 23.43 -47.56
C LYS A 3 -29.08 23.66 -46.08
N HIS A 4 -29.75 24.77 -45.76
CA HIS A 4 -30.21 25.05 -44.41
C HIS A 4 -31.07 23.86 -43.93
N GLN A 5 -30.62 23.15 -42.90
CA GLN A 5 -31.30 21.99 -42.31
C GLN A 5 -31.90 22.38 -40.95
N PRO A 6 -33.08 23.05 -40.93
CA PRO A 6 -33.69 23.55 -39.70
C PRO A 6 -34.01 22.44 -38.69
N GLU A 7 -34.26 21.23 -39.16
CA GLU A 7 -34.53 20.04 -38.34
C GLU A 7 -33.34 19.63 -37.47
N LEU A 8 -32.10 19.90 -37.92
CA LEU A 8 -30.89 19.60 -37.16
C LEU A 8 -30.43 20.76 -36.28
N ALA A 9 -31.07 21.94 -36.36
CA ALA A 9 -30.62 23.15 -35.67
C ALA A 9 -30.46 22.96 -34.16
N ARG A 10 -31.33 22.15 -33.53
CA ARG A 10 -31.21 21.82 -32.10
C ARG A 10 -29.90 21.06 -31.80
N ILE A 11 -29.49 20.15 -32.68
CA ILE A 11 -28.26 19.36 -32.52
C ILE A 11 -27.03 20.25 -32.76
N TYR A 12 -27.04 21.09 -33.80
CA TYR A 12 -25.97 22.08 -34.03
C TYR A 12 -25.79 23.00 -32.81
N ASN A 13 -26.89 23.48 -32.22
CA ASN A 13 -26.85 24.36 -31.05
C ASN A 13 -26.22 23.69 -29.81
N VAL A 14 -26.39 22.37 -29.62
CA VAL A 14 -25.73 21.65 -28.51
C VAL A 14 -24.20 21.76 -28.60
N PHE A 15 -23.66 21.78 -29.81
CA PHE A 15 -22.23 21.96 -30.07
C PHE A 15 -21.82 23.42 -30.23
N GLY A 16 -22.72 24.39 -29.99
CA GLY A 16 -22.47 25.81 -30.21
C GLY A 16 -22.28 26.20 -31.70
N LEU A 17 -22.76 25.36 -32.62
CA LEU A 17 -22.67 25.57 -34.07
C LEU A 17 -23.95 26.22 -34.60
N SER A 18 -23.82 26.99 -35.69
CA SER A 18 -25.00 27.43 -36.47
C SER A 18 -25.51 26.33 -37.41
N SER A 19 -26.82 26.29 -37.68
CA SER A 19 -27.44 25.35 -38.65
C SER A 19 -27.06 25.60 -40.11
N ASN A 20 -26.18 26.58 -40.36
CA ASN A 20 -25.63 26.89 -41.68
C ASN A 20 -24.32 26.14 -41.98
N HIS A 21 -23.74 25.46 -40.98
CA HIS A 21 -22.56 24.61 -41.18
C HIS A 21 -22.92 23.34 -41.96
N GLU A 22 -21.90 22.73 -42.57
CA GLU A 22 -22.08 21.48 -43.30
C GLU A 22 -22.30 20.31 -42.33
N LEU A 23 -23.05 19.30 -42.79
CA LEU A 23 -23.28 18.07 -42.03
C LEU A 23 -21.97 17.37 -41.63
N SER A 24 -20.93 17.47 -42.48
CA SER A 24 -19.58 16.99 -42.17
C SER A 24 -19.02 17.63 -40.89
N THR A 25 -19.22 18.94 -40.68
CA THR A 25 -18.81 19.64 -39.46
C THR A 25 -19.55 19.10 -38.24
N LEU A 26 -20.85 18.82 -38.35
CA LEU A 26 -21.63 18.24 -37.25
C LEU A 26 -21.14 16.82 -36.91
N LEU A 27 -20.92 15.98 -37.92
CA LEU A 27 -20.44 14.61 -37.74
C LEU A 27 -19.08 14.57 -37.06
N VAL A 28 -18.14 15.44 -37.46
CA VAL A 28 -16.82 15.55 -36.81
C VAL A 28 -16.95 15.94 -35.33
N ASN A 29 -17.89 16.82 -34.96
CA ASN A 29 -18.12 17.16 -33.56
C ASN A 29 -18.69 15.99 -32.76
N ILE A 30 -19.64 15.25 -33.34
CA ILE A 30 -20.20 14.04 -32.72
C ILE A 30 -19.12 12.98 -32.53
N GLU A 31 -18.30 12.72 -33.55
CA GLU A 31 -17.17 11.79 -33.48
C GLU A 31 -16.17 12.18 -32.41
N ASN A 32 -15.84 13.48 -32.29
CA ASN A 32 -14.97 13.98 -31.24
C ASN A 32 -15.57 13.78 -29.85
N THR A 33 -16.86 14.09 -29.65
CA THR A 33 -17.54 13.88 -28.38
C THR A 33 -17.56 12.41 -27.99
N LYS A 34 -17.86 11.51 -28.94
CA LYS A 34 -17.77 10.07 -28.70
C LYS A 34 -16.35 9.67 -28.30
N ARG A 35 -15.34 10.10 -29.06
CA ARG A 35 -13.94 9.78 -28.77
C ARG A 35 -13.53 10.25 -27.37
N PHE A 36 -13.87 11.47 -26.97
CA PHE A 36 -13.54 11.97 -25.64
C PHE A 36 -14.32 11.25 -24.54
N SER A 37 -15.58 10.88 -24.78
CA SER A 37 -16.35 10.04 -23.86
C SER A 37 -15.71 8.66 -23.68
N ASP A 38 -15.27 8.03 -24.77
CA ASP A 38 -14.62 6.72 -24.73
C ASP A 38 -13.27 6.79 -23.97
N LEU A 39 -12.51 7.89 -24.16
CA LEU A 39 -11.26 8.14 -23.41
C LEU A 39 -11.50 8.40 -21.93
N LEU A 40 -12.53 9.19 -21.59
CA LEU A 40 -12.91 9.44 -20.20
C LEU A 40 -13.36 8.14 -19.53
N HIS A 41 -14.15 7.33 -20.22
CA HIS A 41 -14.57 6.02 -19.73
C HIS A 41 -13.40 5.08 -19.44
N ALA A 42 -12.33 5.13 -20.24
CA ALA A 42 -11.12 4.37 -19.95
C ALA A 42 -10.42 4.83 -18.65
N VAL A 43 -10.38 6.14 -18.41
CA VAL A 43 -9.84 6.71 -17.15
C VAL A 43 -10.73 6.34 -15.96
N GLU A 44 -12.05 6.44 -16.12
CA GLU A 44 -13.04 6.02 -15.11
C GLU A 44 -12.81 4.57 -14.71
N ARG A 45 -12.69 3.67 -15.69
CA ARG A 45 -12.47 2.24 -15.47
C ARG A 45 -11.20 1.92 -14.71
N GLU A 46 -10.13 2.65 -14.98
CA GLU A 46 -8.82 2.38 -14.37
C GLU A 46 -8.73 2.95 -12.95
N PHE A 47 -9.32 4.13 -12.70
CA PHE A 47 -9.02 4.93 -11.51
C PHE A 47 -10.21 5.19 -10.58
N PHE A 48 -11.43 5.08 -11.09
CA PHE A 48 -12.64 5.56 -10.41
C PHE A 48 -13.78 4.55 -10.37
N MET A 49 -13.56 3.31 -10.82
CA MET A 49 -14.46 2.20 -10.56
C MET A 49 -14.17 1.63 -9.17
N VAL A 50 -15.24 1.40 -8.41
CA VAL A 50 -15.20 0.75 -7.11
C VAL A 50 -16.19 -0.42 -7.12
N PRO A 51 -15.95 -1.49 -6.33
CA PRO A 51 -16.94 -2.54 -6.17
C PRO A 51 -18.27 -1.93 -5.70
N GLY A 52 -19.37 -2.26 -6.39
CA GLY A 52 -20.70 -1.79 -5.98
C GLY A 52 -21.13 -2.38 -4.64
N GLU A 53 -22.17 -1.81 -4.05
CA GLU A 53 -22.78 -2.35 -2.83
C GLU A 53 -23.74 -3.51 -3.16
N PRO A 54 -23.71 -4.62 -2.40
CA PRO A 54 -24.68 -5.69 -2.58
C PRO A 54 -26.09 -5.18 -2.28
N SER A 55 -27.04 -5.46 -3.18
CA SER A 55 -28.45 -5.17 -2.96
C SER A 55 -29.00 -6.00 -1.79
N ASP A 56 -29.67 -5.32 -0.84
CA ASP A 56 -30.39 -5.97 0.27
C ASP A 56 -31.76 -6.53 -0.17
N GLU A 57 -32.14 -6.34 -1.45
CA GLU A 57 -33.42 -6.79 -1.97
C GLU A 57 -33.39 -8.31 -2.24
N PRO A 58 -34.39 -9.08 -1.74
CA PRO A 58 -34.39 -10.53 -1.83
C PRO A 58 -34.41 -11.04 -3.28
N GLU A 59 -34.94 -10.26 -4.22
CA GLU A 59 -34.92 -10.51 -5.67
C GLU A 59 -33.51 -10.49 -6.31
N ASP A 60 -32.54 -9.81 -5.70
CA ASP A 60 -31.18 -9.67 -6.21
C ASP A 60 -30.17 -10.63 -5.55
N THR A 61 -30.66 -11.50 -4.66
CA THR A 61 -29.82 -12.46 -3.93
C THR A 61 -29.13 -13.43 -4.91
N GLY A 62 -27.81 -13.30 -5.07
CA GLY A 62 -27.00 -14.15 -5.95
C GLY A 62 -26.72 -13.58 -7.33
N HIS A 63 -27.17 -12.36 -7.61
CA HIS A 63 -26.73 -11.60 -8.78
C HIS A 63 -25.33 -11.00 -8.56
N PRO A 64 -24.48 -10.93 -9.61
CA PRO A 64 -23.20 -10.25 -9.52
C PRO A 64 -23.44 -8.76 -9.24
N VAL A 65 -22.72 -8.21 -8.28
CA VAL A 65 -22.76 -6.77 -7.99
C VAL A 65 -21.97 -6.05 -9.08
N ASP A 66 -22.63 -5.13 -9.78
CA ASP A 66 -21.97 -4.31 -10.79
C ASP A 66 -21.05 -3.28 -10.11
N ASP A 67 -19.89 -3.03 -10.71
CA ASP A 67 -18.97 -2.00 -10.23
C ASP A 67 -19.57 -0.59 -10.44
N ASP A 68 -19.42 0.27 -9.45
CA ASP A 68 -19.90 1.65 -9.47
C ASP A 68 -18.82 2.62 -9.96
N CYS A 69 -19.17 3.49 -10.89
CA CYS A 69 -18.30 4.59 -11.33
C CYS A 69 -18.53 5.82 -10.45
N LEU A 70 -17.52 6.19 -9.66
CA LEU A 70 -17.58 7.36 -8.78
C LEU A 70 -17.82 8.67 -9.54
N VAL A 71 -17.41 8.74 -10.80
CA VAL A 71 -17.58 9.95 -11.64
C VAL A 71 -19.06 10.24 -11.92
N ASN A 72 -19.91 9.20 -11.96
CA ASN A 72 -21.34 9.34 -12.22
C ASN A 72 -22.13 9.91 -11.03
N SER A 73 -21.56 9.92 -9.83
CA SER A 73 -22.20 10.45 -8.61
C SER A 73 -21.71 11.86 -8.23
N TRP A 74 -20.87 12.47 -9.07
CA TRP A 74 -20.35 13.80 -8.81
C TRP A 74 -21.35 14.92 -9.12
N GLY A 75 -21.12 16.10 -8.55
CA GLY A 75 -22.01 17.24 -8.62
C GLY A 75 -22.30 17.70 -10.06
N SER A 76 -23.44 18.38 -10.24
CA SER A 76 -23.94 18.77 -11.56
C SER A 76 -23.33 20.07 -12.10
N THR A 77 -22.59 20.81 -11.27
CA THR A 77 -21.87 22.02 -11.70
C THR A 77 -20.38 21.77 -11.91
N GLN A 78 -19.77 22.55 -12.80
CA GLN A 78 -18.32 22.48 -13.07
C GLN A 78 -17.48 22.66 -11.78
N ALA A 79 -17.89 23.55 -10.89
CA ALA A 79 -17.15 23.83 -9.66
C ALA A 79 -17.18 22.65 -8.67
N GLU A 80 -18.35 22.02 -8.49
CA GLU A 80 -18.51 20.84 -7.65
C GLU A 80 -17.77 19.64 -8.23
N TYR A 81 -17.90 19.44 -9.55
CA TYR A 81 -17.21 18.37 -10.26
C TYR A 81 -15.69 18.47 -10.13
N LEU A 82 -15.12 19.67 -10.34
CA LEU A 82 -13.68 19.89 -10.16
C LEU A 82 -13.22 19.70 -8.71
N LYS A 83 -14.06 20.08 -7.74
CA LYS A 83 -13.75 19.87 -6.31
C LYS A 83 -13.68 18.37 -5.98
N GLN A 84 -14.67 17.59 -6.43
CA GLN A 84 -14.73 16.16 -6.19
C GLN A 84 -13.66 15.39 -6.97
N PHE A 85 -13.40 15.75 -8.23
CA PHE A 85 -12.31 15.18 -9.02
C PHE A 85 -10.95 15.37 -8.31
N LYS A 86 -10.66 16.60 -7.83
CA LYS A 86 -9.43 16.88 -7.07
C LYS A 86 -9.31 16.05 -5.80
N ALA A 87 -10.42 15.83 -5.09
CA ALA A 87 -10.44 15.00 -3.90
C ALA A 87 -10.26 13.50 -4.21
N ALA A 88 -10.70 13.06 -5.39
CA ALA A 88 -10.60 11.66 -5.82
C ALA A 88 -9.21 11.31 -6.38
N LEU A 89 -8.46 12.27 -6.93
CA LEU A 89 -7.13 12.01 -7.52
C LEU A 89 -6.15 11.29 -6.58
N PRO A 90 -6.00 11.68 -5.30
CA PRO A 90 -5.10 10.98 -4.41
C PRO A 90 -5.57 9.57 -4.04
N ILE A 91 -6.89 9.34 -3.99
CA ILE A 91 -7.50 8.03 -3.75
C ILE A 91 -7.25 7.12 -4.96
N ALA A 92 -7.49 7.62 -6.16
CA ALA A 92 -7.17 6.94 -7.41
C ALA A 92 -5.67 6.58 -7.49
N ALA A 93 -4.80 7.51 -7.11
CA ALA A 93 -3.36 7.25 -7.05
C ALA A 93 -3.02 6.16 -6.03
N ALA A 94 -3.69 6.13 -4.88
CA ALA A 94 -3.50 5.10 -3.86
C ALA A 94 -4.07 3.72 -4.28
N ASN A 95 -5.21 3.68 -4.96
CA ASN A 95 -5.85 2.44 -5.43
C ASN A 95 -5.14 1.82 -6.63
N SER A 96 -4.41 2.62 -7.42
CA SER A 96 -3.53 2.11 -8.49
C SER A 96 -2.32 1.33 -7.94
N ILE A 97 -2.18 1.26 -6.62
CA ILE A 97 -1.13 0.49 -5.95
C ILE A 97 -1.68 -0.92 -5.71
N PRO A 98 -1.06 -1.97 -6.27
CA PRO A 98 -1.43 -3.33 -5.94
C PRO A 98 -1.37 -3.54 -4.44
N ALA A 99 -2.38 -4.23 -3.87
CA ALA A 99 -2.28 -4.75 -2.51
C ALA A 99 -1.02 -5.62 -2.44
N TYR A 100 -0.03 -5.19 -1.67
CA TYR A 100 1.20 -5.97 -1.50
C TYR A 100 0.88 -7.17 -0.63
N GLU A 101 0.85 -8.36 -1.23
CA GLU A 101 0.90 -9.60 -0.48
C GLU A 101 2.37 -9.94 -0.22
N ALA A 102 2.75 -9.92 1.06
CA ALA A 102 4.10 -10.26 1.46
C ALA A 102 4.39 -11.73 1.12
N LEU A 103 5.44 -11.95 0.35
CA LEU A 103 5.88 -13.30 0.00
C LEU A 103 6.43 -13.99 1.24
N VAL A 104 5.74 -15.04 1.68
CA VAL A 104 6.24 -15.97 2.70
C VAL A 104 7.24 -16.90 2.02
N THR A 105 8.48 -16.91 2.50
CA THR A 105 9.60 -17.56 1.79
C THR A 105 10.29 -18.68 2.56
N GLY A 106 9.78 -19.05 3.74
CA GLY A 106 10.31 -20.16 4.53
C GLY A 106 10.19 -19.92 6.03
N GLU A 107 10.92 -20.70 6.80
CA GLU A 107 11.10 -20.51 8.24
C GLU A 107 12.56 -20.22 8.58
N LYS A 108 12.77 -19.55 9.71
CA LYS A 108 14.08 -19.31 10.32
C LYS A 108 14.01 -19.60 11.81
N TRP A 109 15.14 -19.97 12.39
CA TRP A 109 15.26 -20.33 13.79
C TRP A 109 16.29 -19.44 14.50
N SER A 110 16.03 -19.12 15.76
CA SER A 110 16.84 -18.26 16.62
C SER A 110 16.89 -18.79 18.06
N LEU A 111 17.98 -18.52 18.77
CA LEU A 111 18.13 -18.89 20.19
C LEU A 111 17.31 -17.98 21.11
N ASP A 112 17.24 -16.69 20.80
CA ASP A 112 16.65 -15.66 21.66
C ASP A 112 15.42 -14.99 21.05
N GLY A 113 15.15 -15.22 19.76
CA GLY A 113 14.01 -14.66 19.05
C GLY A 113 14.13 -13.15 18.81
N GLU A 114 15.33 -12.58 19.00
CA GLU A 114 15.58 -11.16 18.85
C GLU A 114 15.74 -10.76 17.37
N ASN A 115 15.52 -9.48 17.06
CA ASN A 115 15.74 -8.99 15.71
C ASN A 115 17.23 -9.07 15.37
N GLY A 116 17.55 -9.71 14.23
CA GLY A 116 18.92 -9.89 13.76
C GLY A 116 19.65 -11.14 14.26
N SER A 117 18.97 -12.06 14.96
CA SER A 117 19.53 -13.35 15.42
C SER A 117 18.91 -14.58 14.75
N TRP A 118 18.37 -14.40 13.53
CA TRP A 118 17.62 -15.42 12.78
C TRP A 118 18.47 -16.10 11.72
N ASP A 119 19.50 -16.78 12.19
CA ASP A 119 20.59 -17.24 11.33
C ASP A 119 20.33 -18.63 10.73
N TYR A 120 19.57 -19.49 11.42
CA TYR A 120 19.43 -20.91 11.07
C TYR A 120 18.20 -21.19 10.20
N ASP A 121 18.35 -22.00 9.16
CA ASP A 121 17.25 -22.38 8.26
C ASP A 121 16.40 -23.54 8.82
N SER A 122 16.89 -24.21 9.86
CA SER A 122 16.17 -25.30 10.53
C SER A 122 16.51 -25.41 12.01
N LEU A 123 15.64 -26.08 12.76
CA LEU A 123 15.92 -26.44 14.15
C LEU A 123 17.13 -27.37 14.27
N ASP A 124 17.34 -28.24 13.29
CA ASP A 124 18.40 -29.24 13.35
C ASP A 124 19.78 -28.56 13.23
N GLU A 125 19.94 -27.61 12.29
CA GLU A 125 21.14 -26.77 12.14
C GLU A 125 21.43 -25.94 13.41
N LEU A 126 20.40 -25.32 13.98
CA LEU A 126 20.52 -24.58 15.23
C LEU A 126 21.03 -25.47 16.37
N LEU A 127 20.51 -26.69 16.47
CA LEU A 127 20.93 -27.64 17.50
C LEU A 127 22.35 -28.17 17.25
N GLU A 128 22.76 -28.40 16.01
CA GLU A 128 24.13 -28.83 15.69
C GLU A 128 25.18 -27.82 16.19
N ASP A 129 24.93 -26.53 15.98
CA ASP A 129 25.89 -25.48 16.33
C ASP A 129 25.90 -25.10 17.82
N ASN A 130 24.79 -25.34 18.55
CA ASN A 130 24.60 -24.79 19.89
C ASN A 130 24.38 -25.83 21.00
N TYR A 131 24.02 -27.08 20.65
CA TYR A 131 23.66 -28.07 21.65
C TYR A 131 24.90 -28.57 22.41
N GLY A 132 24.88 -28.47 23.73
CA GLY A 132 25.97 -28.92 24.60
C GLY A 132 27.26 -28.11 24.50
N HIS A 133 27.26 -27.01 23.74
CA HIS A 133 28.34 -26.04 23.71
C HIS A 133 28.16 -25.04 24.87
N ASP A 134 28.51 -25.48 26.08
CA ASP A 134 28.92 -24.51 27.09
C ASP A 134 30.20 -23.84 26.55
N SER A 135 30.28 -22.51 26.60
CA SER A 135 31.44 -21.74 26.08
C SER A 135 32.74 -22.21 26.75
N ASP A 136 33.38 -23.22 26.16
CA ASP A 136 34.61 -23.81 26.65
C ASP A 136 35.81 -23.17 25.91
N GLY A 137 36.21 -21.99 26.39
CA GLY A 137 37.64 -21.74 26.60
C GLY A 137 38.47 -21.07 25.50
N ASP A 138 37.93 -20.17 24.67
CA ASP A 138 38.77 -19.29 23.82
C ASP A 138 39.17 -17.97 24.52
N GLY A 139 39.01 -17.85 25.83
CA GLY A 139 39.52 -16.73 26.62
C GLY A 139 38.95 -15.35 26.25
N HIS A 140 37.92 -15.28 25.40
CA HIS A 140 37.22 -14.04 25.11
C HIS A 140 36.19 -13.76 26.22
N PRO A 141 36.29 -12.62 26.94
CA PRO A 141 35.47 -12.35 28.13
C PRO A 141 34.00 -11.96 27.81
N ALA A 142 33.43 -12.41 26.69
CA ALA A 142 32.15 -11.87 26.18
C ALA A 142 31.04 -12.88 25.82
N SER A 143 31.25 -14.20 25.78
CA SER A 143 30.18 -15.16 25.44
C SER A 143 29.68 -15.94 26.67
N TYR A 144 29.05 -15.24 27.61
CA TYR A 144 28.36 -15.82 28.78
C TYR A 144 26.98 -16.42 28.41
N ARG A 145 26.87 -17.19 27.33
CA ARG A 145 25.63 -17.90 26.99
C ARG A 145 25.73 -19.35 27.49
N PRO A 146 24.82 -19.82 28.37
CA PRO A 146 24.72 -21.24 28.71
C PRO A 146 24.50 -22.06 27.43
N GLY A 147 25.09 -23.27 27.35
CA GLY A 147 24.86 -24.15 26.21
C GLY A 147 23.37 -24.49 26.06
N LEU A 148 22.96 -24.80 24.83
CA LEU A 148 21.59 -25.23 24.57
C LEU A 148 21.42 -26.70 24.97
N TYR A 149 20.37 -27.01 25.73
CA TYR A 149 20.06 -28.36 26.23
C TYR A 149 18.56 -28.67 26.08
N GLU A 150 18.17 -29.92 26.31
CA GLU A 150 16.76 -30.30 26.39
C GLU A 150 16.02 -29.47 27.44
N GLY A 151 14.81 -29.03 27.10
CA GLY A 151 14.03 -28.09 27.89
C GLY A 151 14.41 -26.62 27.67
N GLY A 152 15.50 -26.34 26.95
CA GLY A 152 15.84 -25.00 26.47
C GLY A 152 14.77 -24.46 25.51
N THR A 153 14.56 -23.15 25.53
CA THR A 153 13.63 -22.48 24.61
C THR A 153 14.41 -21.89 23.45
N VAL A 154 13.96 -22.17 22.24
CA VAL A 154 14.40 -21.53 20.99
C VAL A 154 13.18 -20.95 20.30
N TYR A 155 13.37 -20.21 19.22
CA TYR A 155 12.29 -19.51 18.54
C TYR A 155 12.27 -19.87 17.07
N ARG A 156 11.06 -20.15 16.57
CA ARG A 156 10.78 -20.33 15.14
C ARG A 156 10.02 -19.11 14.65
N GLY A 157 10.44 -18.59 13.51
CA GLY A 157 9.81 -17.47 12.84
C GLY A 157 9.59 -17.77 11.36
N VAL A 158 8.63 -17.05 10.78
CA VAL A 158 8.29 -17.15 9.35
C VAL A 158 9.01 -16.03 8.60
N VAL A 159 9.73 -16.40 7.54
CA VAL A 159 10.46 -15.47 6.68
C VAL A 159 9.47 -14.73 5.80
N CYS A 160 9.50 -13.41 5.90
CA CYS A 160 8.65 -12.49 5.17
C CYS A 160 9.51 -11.46 4.44
N LYS A 161 9.15 -11.15 3.19
CA LYS A 161 9.61 -9.89 2.57
C LYS A 161 8.59 -8.83 2.94
N ASP A 162 8.94 -7.95 3.89
CA ASP A 162 8.02 -6.89 4.29
C ASP A 162 7.77 -5.89 3.17
N ASP A 163 6.58 -5.28 3.23
CA ASP A 163 6.20 -4.20 2.33
C ASP A 163 7.21 -3.06 2.47
N PRO A 164 7.94 -2.67 1.41
CA PRO A 164 8.92 -1.60 1.51
C PRO A 164 8.29 -0.24 1.86
N ALA A 165 6.97 -0.07 1.67
CA ALA A 165 6.26 1.10 2.15
C ALA A 165 6.23 1.22 3.68
N CYS A 166 6.39 0.13 4.43
CA CYS A 166 6.49 0.14 5.89
C CYS A 166 7.81 0.72 6.41
N PHE A 167 8.84 0.83 5.56
CA PHE A 167 10.11 1.47 5.91
C PHE A 167 10.15 2.97 5.61
N LEU A 168 9.08 3.50 4.99
CA LEU A 168 8.93 4.93 4.78
C LEU A 168 8.24 5.60 5.96
N PRO A 169 8.53 6.87 6.23
CA PRO A 169 7.88 7.60 7.30
C PRO A 169 6.37 7.71 7.05
N ASP A 170 5.60 7.56 8.12
CA ASP A 170 4.19 7.91 8.14
C ASP A 170 3.98 9.39 8.53
N ALA A 171 2.72 9.81 8.70
CA ALA A 171 2.43 11.20 9.04
C ALA A 171 2.97 11.59 10.43
N ASP A 172 3.00 10.67 11.39
CA ASP A 172 3.55 10.94 12.72
C ASP A 172 5.06 11.13 12.63
N ASP A 173 5.76 10.22 11.95
CA ASP A 173 7.21 10.32 11.70
C ASP A 173 7.59 11.66 11.05
N VAL A 174 6.82 12.09 10.04
CA VAL A 174 7.05 13.38 9.36
C VAL A 174 6.83 14.55 10.31
N THR A 175 5.75 14.55 11.09
CA THR A 175 5.46 15.64 12.02
C THR A 175 6.44 15.73 13.17
N GLU A 176 6.90 14.58 13.68
CA GLU A 176 7.95 14.51 14.69
C GLU A 176 9.24 15.09 14.14
N ARG A 177 9.67 14.67 12.94
CA ARG A 177 10.87 15.23 12.31
C ARG A 177 10.74 16.74 12.03
N MET A 178 9.54 17.23 11.70
CA MET A 178 9.30 18.67 11.55
C MET A 178 9.48 19.42 12.87
N PHE A 179 8.99 18.85 13.98
CA PHE A 179 9.17 19.42 15.31
C PHE A 179 10.64 19.43 15.72
N GLU A 180 11.35 18.31 15.59
CA GLU A 180 12.80 18.22 15.87
C GLU A 180 13.59 19.30 15.12
N ASN A 181 13.38 19.40 13.80
CA ASN A 181 14.06 20.40 12.98
C ASN A 181 13.71 21.84 13.37
N ALA A 182 12.48 22.09 13.85
CA ALA A 182 12.07 23.40 14.31
C ALA A 182 12.77 23.73 15.64
N CYS A 183 12.80 22.80 16.60
CA CYS A 183 13.50 22.95 17.88
C CYS A 183 15.00 23.21 17.68
N ASP A 184 15.62 22.59 16.69
CA ASP A 184 17.04 22.77 16.37
C ASP A 184 17.35 24.07 15.58
N SER A 185 16.32 24.84 15.20
CA SER A 185 16.50 26.09 14.46
C SER A 185 16.82 27.29 15.36
N ASP A 186 17.23 28.41 14.74
CA ASP A 186 17.41 29.69 15.45
C ASP A 186 16.13 30.18 16.16
N ALA A 187 14.97 29.61 15.82
CA ALA A 187 13.67 29.90 16.44
C ALA A 187 13.24 28.84 17.49
N GLY A 188 14.11 27.88 17.83
CA GLY A 188 13.79 26.74 18.69
C GLY A 188 13.15 27.09 20.03
N GLU A 189 13.58 28.20 20.64
CA GLU A 189 13.02 28.71 21.91
C GLU A 189 11.54 29.10 21.82
N TRP A 190 11.01 29.31 20.61
CA TRP A 190 9.64 29.72 20.33
C TRP A 190 8.79 28.57 19.77
N VAL A 191 9.37 27.37 19.64
CA VAL A 191 8.67 26.21 19.10
C VAL A 191 7.81 25.61 20.20
N ASP A 192 6.53 25.94 20.18
CA ASP A 192 5.51 25.33 21.02
C ASP A 192 4.42 24.73 20.12
N ALA A 193 4.02 23.49 20.43
CA ALA A 193 3.00 22.72 19.72
C ALA A 193 3.13 22.64 18.18
N TYR A 194 4.31 22.88 17.59
CA TYR A 194 4.52 22.81 16.13
C TYR A 194 4.83 21.36 15.66
N PRO A 195 4.32 20.92 14.49
CA PRO A 195 3.22 21.50 13.76
C PRO A 195 1.87 21.18 14.44
N ASP A 196 1.07 22.21 14.71
CA ASP A 196 -0.29 22.02 15.25
C ASP A 196 -1.24 21.64 14.10
N LEU A 197 -1.40 20.34 13.88
CA LEU A 197 -2.24 19.81 12.80
C LEU A 197 -3.62 19.40 13.31
N SER A 198 -4.65 19.85 12.60
CA SER A 198 -5.99 19.25 12.73
C SER A 198 -5.99 17.79 12.26
N LYS A 199 -6.96 17.00 12.75
CA LYS A 199 -7.16 15.61 12.28
C LYS A 199 -7.33 15.51 10.77
N VAL A 200 -7.96 16.52 10.15
CA VAL A 200 -8.17 16.59 8.70
C VAL A 200 -6.83 16.79 7.98
N ALA A 201 -6.01 17.74 8.42
CA ALA A 201 -4.69 17.99 7.83
C ALA A 201 -3.76 16.77 7.98
N LYS A 202 -3.82 16.06 9.11
CA LYS A 202 -3.07 14.80 9.31
C LYS A 202 -3.51 13.71 8.33
N ALA A 203 -4.81 13.60 8.06
CA ALA A 203 -5.33 12.67 7.05
C ALA A 203 -4.90 13.07 5.62
N GLU A 204 -4.91 14.37 5.30
CA GLU A 204 -4.40 14.87 4.02
C GLU A 204 -2.90 14.58 3.84
N LEU A 205 -2.10 14.64 4.91
CA LEU A 205 -0.70 14.26 4.88
C LEU A 205 -0.52 12.75 4.60
N GLN A 206 -1.30 11.87 5.24
CA GLN A 206 -1.28 10.44 4.93
C GLN A 206 -1.58 10.15 3.45
N ILE A 207 -2.56 10.88 2.90
CA ILE A 207 -2.90 10.82 1.48
C ILE A 207 -1.73 11.29 0.61
N ALA A 208 -1.06 12.38 0.98
CA ALA A 208 0.09 12.92 0.25
C ALA A 208 1.32 11.98 0.28
N LEU A 209 1.45 11.13 1.30
CA LEU A 209 2.51 10.12 1.41
C LEU A 209 2.24 8.86 0.57
N ALA A 210 1.00 8.61 0.14
CA ALA A 210 0.65 7.40 -0.60
C ALA A 210 1.43 7.22 -1.92
N PRO A 211 1.66 8.26 -2.76
CA PRO A 211 2.49 8.12 -3.96
C PRO A 211 3.95 7.75 -3.65
N LEU A 212 4.50 8.22 -2.53
CA LEU A 212 5.86 7.86 -2.11
C LEU A 212 5.91 6.37 -1.70
N LYS A 213 4.91 5.90 -0.97
CA LYS A 213 4.73 4.47 -0.63
C LYS A 213 4.59 3.60 -1.88
N ALA A 214 3.84 4.05 -2.89
CA ALA A 214 3.73 3.39 -4.19
C ALA A 214 5.08 3.26 -4.90
N TRP A 215 5.85 4.36 -4.91
CA TRP A 215 7.18 4.39 -5.50
C TRP A 215 8.12 3.39 -4.83
N ALA A 216 8.12 3.30 -3.50
CA ALA A 216 8.94 2.33 -2.77
C ALA A 216 8.53 0.88 -3.09
N ARG A 217 7.23 0.56 -3.13
CA ARG A 217 6.76 -0.77 -3.57
C ARG A 217 7.25 -1.14 -4.96
N LYS A 218 7.34 -0.17 -5.88
CA LYS A 218 7.78 -0.41 -7.26
C LYS A 218 9.29 -0.56 -7.39
N HIS A 219 10.07 0.16 -6.59
CA HIS A 219 11.51 0.34 -6.83
C HIS A 219 12.42 -0.16 -5.72
N CYS A 220 11.88 -0.42 -4.52
CA CYS A 220 12.65 -0.71 -3.33
C CYS A 220 12.29 -2.08 -2.72
N GLN A 221 11.93 -3.06 -3.55
CA GLN A 221 11.67 -4.42 -3.06
C GLN A 221 12.90 -4.94 -2.28
N PRO A 222 12.73 -5.39 -1.03
CA PRO A 222 13.87 -5.77 -0.21
C PRO A 222 14.50 -7.09 -0.69
N GLU A 223 15.82 -7.11 -0.72
CA GLU A 223 16.61 -8.34 -0.88
C GLU A 223 16.88 -9.03 0.45
N PHE A 224 16.63 -8.34 1.57
CA PHE A 224 16.65 -8.91 2.91
C PHE A 224 15.25 -9.42 3.31
N PHE A 225 15.20 -10.15 4.42
CA PHE A 225 13.96 -10.63 5.01
C PHE A 225 13.70 -10.00 6.37
N THR A 226 12.45 -10.07 6.81
CA THR A 226 12.02 -9.86 8.18
C THR A 226 11.35 -11.13 8.70
N ILE A 227 11.10 -11.18 10.01
CA ILE A 227 10.52 -12.35 10.67
C ILE A 227 9.17 -11.99 11.28
N LYS A 228 8.18 -12.84 11.01
CA LYS A 228 6.84 -12.77 11.58
C LYS A 228 6.48 -14.08 12.28
N ASP A 229 5.36 -14.08 12.99
CA ASP A 229 4.77 -15.25 13.64
C ASP A 229 5.78 -16.01 14.52
N ILE A 230 6.53 -15.25 15.31
CA ILE A 230 7.55 -15.76 16.21
C ILE A 230 6.87 -16.65 17.26
N THR A 231 7.27 -17.92 17.29
CA THR A 231 6.72 -18.94 18.18
C THR A 231 7.86 -19.59 18.98
N PRO A 232 7.77 -19.62 20.33
CA PRO A 232 8.74 -20.34 21.13
C PRO A 232 8.57 -21.86 20.93
N HIS A 233 9.69 -22.57 20.89
CA HIS A 233 9.79 -24.03 20.80
C HIS A 233 10.68 -24.53 21.94
N ILE A 234 10.19 -25.55 22.66
CA ILE A 234 10.97 -26.20 23.72
C ILE A 234 11.73 -27.37 23.10
N VAL A 235 13.06 -27.35 23.20
CA VAL A 235 13.93 -28.40 22.67
C VAL A 235 13.62 -29.72 23.35
N THR A 236 13.24 -30.72 22.56
CA THR A 236 12.95 -32.06 23.06
C THR A 236 14.11 -33.02 22.84
N THR A 237 14.12 -34.15 23.55
CA THR A 237 15.09 -35.23 23.31
C THR A 237 14.96 -35.79 21.89
N GLU A 238 13.77 -35.76 21.30
CA GLU A 238 13.54 -36.21 19.93
C GLU A 238 14.22 -35.28 18.92
N ASP A 239 14.09 -33.96 19.10
CA ASP A 239 14.75 -32.95 18.25
C ASP A 239 16.27 -33.15 18.24
N VAL A 240 16.88 -33.31 19.42
CA VAL A 240 18.32 -33.57 19.57
C VAL A 240 18.73 -34.88 18.90
N SER A 241 17.89 -35.91 18.99
CA SER A 241 18.17 -37.20 18.36
C SER A 241 18.04 -37.18 16.84
N ARG A 242 17.20 -36.27 16.31
CA ARG A 242 16.98 -36.06 14.88
C ARG A 242 18.13 -35.26 14.28
N SER A 243 18.53 -34.15 14.91
CA SER A 243 19.62 -33.32 14.41
C SER A 243 20.92 -34.12 14.23
N ARG A 244 21.26 -34.99 15.19
CA ARG A 244 22.46 -35.86 15.12
C ARG A 244 22.44 -36.93 14.02
N LYS A 245 21.34 -37.10 13.29
CA LYS A 245 21.19 -38.10 12.22
C LYS A 245 21.12 -37.49 10.82
N SER A 246 21.00 -36.15 10.73
CA SER A 246 21.05 -35.42 9.47
C SER A 246 22.48 -35.30 8.94
#